data_AF-A0A3N2PF81-F1
#
_entry.id   AF-A0A3N2PF81-F1
#
_cell.length_a   1.000
_cell.length_b   1.000
_cell.length_c   1.000
_cell.angle_alpha   90.00
_cell.angle_beta   90.00
_cell.angle_gamma   90.00
#
_symmetry.space_group_name_H-M   'P 1'
#
loop_
_entity.id
_entity.type
_entity.pdbx_description
1 polymer ?
#
loop_
_entity_poly.entity_id
_entity_poly.type
_entity_poly.pdbx_seq_one_letter_code
_entity_poly.pdbx_strand_id
1 'polypeptide(L)'
;MASIEEVKAALMQAAEQSANALNQIRSATEQTEQVLTRLRAVAAGTNHPKVAEAIQRAEQTRQRLAEAATLIQGSGGAAREYVSVLG
;
A
#
# COMPACT_ATOMS: atom_id res chain seq x y z
N MET A 1 -12.21 -29.47 -11.80
CA MET A 1 -11.86 -28.23 -12.50
C MET A 1 -12.91 -27.20 -12.12
N ALA A 2 -12.51 -25.99 -11.74
CA ALA A 2 -13.47 -24.92 -11.48
C ALA A 2 -14.13 -24.50 -12.80
N SER A 3 -15.42 -24.18 -12.74
CA SER A 3 -16.17 -23.57 -13.84
C SER A 3 -15.69 -22.14 -14.11
N ILE A 4 -15.94 -21.64 -15.32
CA ILE A 4 -15.57 -20.26 -15.70
C ILE A 4 -16.21 -19.23 -14.75
N GLU A 5 -17.45 -19.47 -14.32
CA GLU A 5 -18.16 -18.60 -13.37
C GLU A 5 -17.50 -18.60 -11.99
N GLU A 6 -17.04 -19.75 -11.50
CA GLU A 6 -16.27 -19.82 -10.24
C GLU A 6 -14.94 -19.07 -10.35
N VAL A 7 -14.25 -19.16 -11.49
CA VAL A 7 -13.00 -18.41 -11.75
C VAL A 7 -13.28 -16.90 -11.79
N LYS A 8 -14.32 -16.45 -12.50
CA LYS A 8 -14.71 -15.03 -12.54
C LYS A 8 -15.03 -14.49 -11.14
N ALA A 9 -15.82 -15.24 -10.36
CA ALA A 9 -16.16 -14.85 -9.00
C ALA A 9 -14.90 -14.70 -8.12
N ALA A 10 -13.98 -15.66 -8.17
CA ALA A 10 -12.74 -15.61 -7.41
C ALA A 10 -11.84 -14.42 -7.81
N LEU A 11 -11.75 -14.12 -9.11
CA LEU A 11 -10.99 -12.97 -9.61
C LEU A 11 -11.61 -11.63 -9.21
N MET A 12 -12.93 -11.50 -9.27
CA MET A 12 -13.62 -10.31 -8.80
C MET A 12 -13.40 -10.10 -7.30
N GLN A 13 -13.48 -11.18 -6.51
CA GLN A 13 -13.18 -11.14 -5.09
C GLN A 13 -11.72 -10.72 -4.83
N ALA A 14 -10.75 -11.25 -5.58
CA ALA A 14 -9.36 -10.84 -5.48
C ALA A 14 -9.14 -9.36 -5.85
N ALA A 15 -9.86 -8.87 -6.86
CA ALA A 15 -9.82 -7.46 -7.26
C ALA A 15 -10.41 -6.53 -6.18
N GLU A 16 -11.49 -6.95 -5.51
CA GLU A 16 -12.07 -6.23 -4.39
C GLU A 16 -11.14 -6.23 -3.16
N GLN A 17 -10.56 -7.38 -2.83
CA GLN A 17 -9.56 -7.48 -1.77
C GLN A 17 -8.34 -6.59 -2.06
N SER A 18 -7.89 -6.52 -3.31
CA SER A 18 -6.81 -5.63 -3.74
C SER A 18 -7.17 -4.15 -3.55
N ALA A 19 -8.42 -3.75 -3.83
CA ALA A 19 -8.89 -2.40 -3.57
C ALA A 19 -8.94 -2.06 -2.07
N ASN A 20 -9.38 -3.01 -1.24
CA ASN A 20 -9.38 -2.86 0.21
C ASN A 20 -7.97 -2.72 0.79
N ALA A 21 -7.03 -3.55 0.34
CA ALA A 21 -5.63 -3.46 0.71
C ALA A 21 -4.99 -2.13 0.27
N LEU A 22 -5.32 -1.63 -0.93
CA LEU A 22 -4.87 -0.31 -1.40
C LEU A 22 -5.33 0.82 -0.48
N ASN A 23 -6.58 0.79 -0.01
CA ASN A 23 -7.09 1.79 0.93
C ASN A 23 -6.37 1.74 2.28
N GLN A 24 -6.05 0.54 2.77
CA GLN A 24 -5.26 0.38 4.00
C GLN A 24 -3.83 0.92 3.83
N ILE A 25 -3.19 0.66 2.69
CA ILE A 25 -1.85 1.19 2.38
C ILE A 25 -1.87 2.73 2.31
N ARG A 26 -2.91 3.31 1.71
CA ARG A 26 -3.07 4.77 1.67
C ARG A 26 -3.19 5.36 3.08
N SER A 27 -4.04 4.77 3.93
CA SER A 27 -4.16 5.20 5.33
C SER A 27 -2.84 5.05 6.09
N ALA A 28 -2.11 3.95 5.91
CA ALA A 28 -0.81 3.74 6.53
C ALA A 28 0.23 4.77 6.05
N THR A 29 0.15 5.19 4.78
CA THR A 29 1.01 6.23 4.19
C THR A 29 0.75 7.58 4.86
N GLU A 30 -0.52 7.96 5.00
CA GLU A 30 -0.92 9.21 5.69
C GLU A 30 -0.47 9.21 7.15
N GLN A 31 -0.64 8.09 7.86
CA GLN A 31 -0.16 7.95 9.24
C GLN A 31 1.38 8.07 9.33
N THR A 32 2.10 7.50 8.36
CA THR A 32 3.57 7.58 8.28
C THR A 32 4.02 9.04 8.05
N GLU A 33 3.32 9.80 7.21
CA GLU A 33 3.59 11.23 7.00
C GLU A 33 3.37 12.07 8.27
N GLN A 34 2.34 11.74 9.06
CA GLN A 34 2.13 12.38 10.36
C GLN A 34 3.26 12.07 11.33
N VAL A 35 3.77 10.83 11.34
CA VAL A 35 4.94 10.45 12.15
C VAL A 35 6.18 11.23 11.71
N LEU A 36 6.46 11.31 10.41
CA LEU A 36 7.58 12.10 9.88
C LEU A 36 7.50 13.57 10.27
N THR A 37 6.30 14.16 10.16
CA THR A 37 6.05 15.55 10.56
C THR A 37 6.39 15.78 12.04
N ARG A 38 5.93 14.88 12.92
CA ARG A 38 6.23 14.95 14.36
C ARG A 38 7.71 14.76 14.66
N LEU A 39 8.36 13.78 14.04
CA LEU A 39 9.79 13.52 14.24
C LEU A 39 10.66 14.69 13.78
N ARG A 40 10.33 15.31 12.65
CA ARG A 40 11.02 16.51 12.14
C ARG A 40 10.85 17.71 13.07
N ALA A 41 9.65 17.91 13.63
CA ALA A 41 9.41 18.96 14.60
C ALA A 41 10.27 18.80 15.87
N VAL A 42 10.44 17.56 16.36
CA VAL A 42 11.31 17.26 17.51
C VAL A 42 12.81 17.38 17.14
N ALA A 43 13.19 16.98 15.93
CA ALA A 43 14.56 17.11 15.43
C ALA A 43 15.00 18.58 15.26
N ALA A 44 14.08 19.48 14.93
CA ALA A 44 14.40 20.91 14.80
C ALA A 44 14.96 21.53 16.10
N GLY A 45 14.61 20.95 17.26
CA GLY A 45 15.17 21.33 18.56
C GLY A 45 16.35 20.48 19.03
N THR A 46 16.71 19.40 18.32
CA THR A 46 17.69 18.41 18.78
C THR A 46 18.52 17.81 17.63
N ASN A 47 19.85 17.87 17.72
CA ASN A 47 20.75 17.13 16.82
C ASN A 47 20.94 15.66 17.26
N HIS A 48 19.92 15.04 17.87
CA HIS A 48 20.09 13.72 18.47
C HIS A 48 20.09 12.62 17.40
N PRO A 49 21.15 11.79 17.30
CA PRO A 49 21.32 10.83 16.20
C PRO A 49 20.22 9.77 16.13
N LYS A 50 19.60 9.41 17.27
CA LYS A 50 18.45 8.47 17.28
C LYS A 50 17.19 9.05 16.65
N VAL A 51 16.97 10.37 16.71
CA VAL A 51 15.84 11.01 16.05
C VAL A 51 16.06 11.00 14.54
N ALA A 52 17.29 11.29 14.10
CA ALA A 52 17.66 11.16 12.68
C ALA A 52 17.47 9.71 12.17
N GLU A 53 17.90 8.71 12.94
CA GLU A 53 17.69 7.29 12.61
C GLU A 53 16.18 6.96 12.48
N ALA A 54 15.34 7.44 13.40
CA ALA A 54 13.89 7.23 13.35
C ALA A 54 13.25 7.88 12.11
N ILE A 55 13.67 9.10 11.74
CA ILE A 55 13.23 9.78 10.52
C ILE A 55 13.59 8.95 9.29
N GLN A 56 14.83 8.47 9.19
CA GLN A 56 15.27 7.65 8.05
C GLN A 56 14.44 6.35 7.93
N ARG A 57 14.13 5.70 9.04
CA ARG A 57 13.26 4.51 9.03
C ARG A 57 11.84 4.84 8.56
N ALA A 58 11.27 5.96 9.03
CA ALA A 58 9.92 6.38 8.61
C ALA A 58 9.87 6.77 7.11
N GLU A 59 10.91 7.42 6.59
CA GLU A 59 11.08 7.69 5.16
C GLU A 59 11.13 6.40 4.34
N GLN A 60 11.92 5.41 4.78
CA GLN A 60 11.98 4.11 4.13
C GLN A 60 10.63 3.39 4.14
N THR A 61 9.89 3.45 5.25
CA THR A 61 8.54 2.89 5.34
C THR A 61 7.62 3.52 4.31
N ARG A 62 7.62 4.86 4.19
CA ARG A 62 6.81 5.56 3.19
C ARG A 62 7.13 5.10 1.77
N GLN A 63 8.41 4.99 1.42
CA GLN A 63 8.83 4.54 0.10
C GLN A 63 8.30 3.13 -0.20
N ARG A 64 8.42 2.21 0.75
CA ARG A 64 7.92 0.83 0.61
C ARG A 64 6.39 0.77 0.52
N LEU A 65 5.67 1.64 1.22
CA LEU A 65 4.20 1.74 1.10
C LEU A 65 3.78 2.24 -0.29
N ALA A 66 4.51 3.18 -0.88
CA ALA A 66 4.25 3.65 -2.25
C ALA A 66 4.47 2.53 -3.29
N GLU A 67 5.55 1.75 -3.13
CA GLU A 67 5.80 0.56 -3.94
C GLU A 67 4.70 -0.49 -3.77
N ALA A 68 4.30 -0.79 -2.53
CA ALA A 68 3.22 -1.72 -2.24
C ALA A 68 1.88 -1.27 -2.85
N ALA A 69 1.57 0.04 -2.81
CA ALA A 69 0.38 0.62 -3.43
C ALA A 69 0.35 0.38 -4.95
N THR A 70 1.50 0.53 -5.61
CA THR A 70 1.63 0.30 -7.05
C THR A 70 1.43 -1.18 -7.39
N LEU A 71 2.05 -2.08 -6.63
CA LEU A 71 1.95 -3.52 -6.84
C LEU A 71 0.52 -4.05 -6.60
N ILE A 72 -0.14 -3.61 -5.52
CA ILE A 72 -1.51 -4.07 -5.22
C ILE A 72 -2.52 -3.54 -6.25
N GLN A 73 -2.32 -2.31 -6.74
CA GLN A 73 -3.15 -1.75 -7.81
C GLN A 73 -2.97 -2.55 -9.10
N GLY A 74 -1.74 -2.94 -9.43
CA GLY A 74 -1.44 -3.81 -10.57
C GLY A 74 -2.10 -5.19 -10.45
N SER A 75 -2.01 -5.82 -9.28
CA SER A 75 -2.65 -7.12 -9.00
C SER A 75 -4.17 -7.06 -9.20
N GLY A 76 -4.84 -6.05 -8.64
CA GLY A 76 -6.28 -5.87 -8.81
C GLY A 76 -6.67 -5.54 -10.25
N GLY A 77 -5.84 -4.79 -10.97
CA GLY A 77 -6.01 -4.50 -12.39
C GLY A 77 -5.94 -5.77 -13.25
N ALA A 78 -4.90 -6.59 -13.06
CA ALA A 78 -4.72 -7.85 -13.78
C ALA A 78 -5.87 -8.84 -13.54
N ALA A 79 -6.38 -8.91 -12.31
CA ALA A 79 -7.55 -9.74 -12.00
C ALA A 79 -8.80 -9.30 -12.76
N ARG A 80 -9.07 -7.98 -12.83
CA ARG A 80 -10.20 -7.43 -13.60
C ARG A 80 -10.04 -7.61 -15.10
N GLU A 81 -8.83 -7.41 -15.61
CA GLU A 81 -8.51 -7.63 -17.02
C GLU A 81 -8.78 -9.09 -17.40
N TYR A 82 -8.38 -10.04 -16.55
CA TYR A 82 -8.63 -11.46 -16.81
C TYR A 82 -10.13 -11.81 -16.76
N VAL A 83 -10.91 -11.21 -15.86
CA VAL A 83 -12.39 -11.33 -15.90
C VAL A 83 -12.94 -10.84 -17.24
N SER A 84 -12.47 -9.69 -17.73
CA SER A 84 -12.92 -9.15 -19.01
C SER A 84 -12.57 -10.06 -20.20
N VAL A 85 -11.46 -10.80 -20.14
CA VAL A 85 -11.07 -11.77 -21.17
C VAL A 85 -11.96 -13.02 -21.15
N LEU A 86 -12.47 -13.41 -19.99
CA LEU A 86 -13.36 -14.57 -19.85
C LEU A 86 -14.80 -14.33 -20.35
N GLY A 87 -15.12 -13.11 -20.81
CA GLY A 87 -16.45 -12.68 -21.25
C GLY A 87 -17.45 -12.68 -20.11
#